data_AF-C0GFM6-F1
#
_entry.id   AF-C0GFM6-F1
#
_cell.length_a   1.000
_cell.length_b   1.000
_cell.length_c   1.000
_cell.angle_alpha   90.00
_cell.angle_beta   90.00
_cell.angle_gamma   90.00
#
_symmetry.space_group_name_H-M   'P 1'
#
loop_
_entity.id
_entity.type
_entity.pdbx_description
1 polymer ?
#
loop_
_entity_poly.entity_id
_entity_poly.type
_entity_poly.pdbx_seq_one_letter_code
_entity_poly.pdbx_strand_id
1 'polypeptide(L)' 'MLGKIGLSELLLAGGLILLIFGPKKLPEIGRSFGKGLREFKQATKELTDSVQLDEETNE' A
#
# COMPACT_ATOMS: atom_id res chain seq x y z
N MET A 1 20.47 18.65 -15.92
CA MET A 1 19.37 18.03 -16.69
C MET A 1 18.90 16.80 -15.93
N LEU A 2 17.94 16.97 -15.02
CA LEU A 2 17.28 15.85 -14.33
C LEU A 2 16.18 15.37 -15.27
N GLY A 3 16.54 14.45 -16.17
CA GLY A 3 15.58 13.73 -17.00
C GLY A 3 14.57 13.06 -16.07
N LYS A 4 13.28 13.19 -16.39
CA LYS A 4 12.22 12.44 -15.73
C LYS A 4 12.65 10.97 -15.70
N ILE A 5 12.81 10.40 -14.51
CA ILE A 5 13.08 8.97 -14.34
C ILE A 5 12.00 8.24 -15.13
N GLY A 6 12.40 7.65 -16.24
CA GLY A 6 11.52 6.93 -17.13
C GLY A 6 11.25 5.54 -16.59
N LEU A 7 10.31 4.86 -17.24
CA LEU A 7 10.00 3.46 -16.93
C LEU A 7 11.27 2.58 -17.02
N SER A 8 12.17 2.91 -17.96
CA SER A 8 13.42 2.20 -18.20
C SER A 8 14.39 2.30 -17.03
N GLU A 9 14.63 3.50 -16.49
CA GLU A 9 15.50 3.65 -15.30
C GLU A 9 14.90 2.97 -14.06
N LEU A 10 13.57 3.05 -13.89
CA LEU A 10 12.89 2.38 -12.78
C LEU A 10 13.00 0.85 -12.90
N LEU A 11 12.86 0.29 -14.10
CA LEU A 11 13.05 -1.15 -14.34
C LEU A 11 14.50 -1.57 -14.12
N LEU A 12 15.49 -0.76 -14.49
CA LEU A 12 16.90 -1.05 -14.25
C LEU A 12 17.22 -1.07 -12.75
N ALA A 13 16.78 -0.05 -12.01
CA ALA A 13 16.95 0.03 -10.56
C ALA A 13 16.17 -1.09 -9.84
N GLY A 14 14.93 -1.32 -10.24
CA GLY A 14 14.11 -2.44 -9.77
C GLY A 14 14.76 -3.78 -10.05
N GLY A 15 15.37 -3.97 -11.22
CA GLY A 15 16.12 -5.17 -11.60
C GLY A 15 17.32 -5.42 -10.67
N LEU A 16 18.05 -4.38 -10.28
CA LEU A 16 19.17 -4.51 -9.34
C LEU A 16 18.69 -4.90 -7.93
N ILE A 17 17.61 -4.28 -7.45
CA ILE A 17 16.94 -4.66 -6.20
C ILE A 17 16.47 -6.12 -6.28
N LEU A 18 15.88 -6.51 -7.41
CA LEU A 18 15.43 -7.87 -7.65
C LEU A 18 16.56 -8.89 -7.73
N LEU A 19 17.77 -8.49 -8.12
CA LEU A 19 18.93 -9.39 -8.09
C LEU A 19 19.34 -9.71 -6.65
N ILE A 20 19.27 -8.73 -5.75
CA ILE A 20 19.63 -8.88 -4.33
C ILE A 20 18.53 -9.63 -3.57
N PHE A 21 17.28 -9.23 -3.74
CA PHE A 21 16.15 -9.75 -2.98
C PHE A 21 15.45 -10.94 -3.67
N GLY A 22 15.53 -11.04 -4.99
CA GLY A 22 14.84 -12.02 -5.81
C GLY A 22 13.43 -11.57 -6.26
N PRO A 23 12.98 -11.94 -7.47
CA PRO A 23 11.67 -11.57 -8.01
C PRO A 23 10.49 -12.14 -7.22
N LYS A 24 10.70 -13.20 -6.44
CA LYS A 24 9.67 -13.82 -5.59
C LYS A 24 9.36 -13.00 -4.34
N LYS A 25 10.28 -12.16 -3.85
CA LYS A 25 10.06 -11.36 -2.64
C LYS A 25 9.13 -10.17 -2.86
N LEU A 26 9.15 -9.54 -4.03
CA LEU A 26 8.21 -8.45 -4.35
C LEU A 26 6.72 -8.85 -4.21
N PRO A 27 6.22 -9.93 -4.83
CA PRO A 27 4.82 -10.33 -4.69
C PRO A 27 4.51 -10.84 -3.28
N GLU A 28 5.47 -11.42 -2.57
CA GLU A 28 5.31 -11.84 -1.18
C GLU A 28 5.08 -10.63 -0.26
N ILE A 29 5.92 -9.60 -0.36
CA ILE A 29 5.79 -8.33 0.37
C ILE A 29 4.51 -7.60 -0.04
N GLY A 30 4.18 -7.56 -1.32
CA GLY A 30 2.94 -6.95 -1.80
C GLY A 30 1.69 -7.62 -1.23
N ARG A 31 1.68 -8.95 -1.09
CA ARG A 31 0.57 -9.70 -0.48
C ARG A 31 0.44 -9.42 1.01
N SER A 32 1.54 -9.40 1.77
CA SER A 32 1.48 -9.11 3.20
C SER A 32 1.08 -7.65 3.46
N PHE A 33 1.69 -6.71 2.74
CA PHE A 33 1.36 -5.29 2.82
C PHE A 33 -0.09 -5.01 2.39
N GLY A 34 -0.57 -5.65 1.33
CA GLY A 34 -1.94 -5.51 0.85
C GLY A 34 -2.98 -6.02 1.84
N LYS A 35 -2.70 -7.12 2.55
CA LYS A 35 -3.56 -7.60 3.66
C LYS A 35 -3.61 -6.58 4.79
N GLY A 36 -2.45 -6.08 5.24
CA GLY A 36 -2.37 -5.06 6.28
C GLY A 36 -3.10 -3.77 5.90
N LEU A 37 -2.97 -3.31 4.65
CA LEU A 37 -3.66 -2.12 4.17
C LEU A 37 -5.18 -2.32 4.09
N ARG A 38 -5.64 -3.53 3.74
CA ARG A 38 -7.06 -3.89 3.73
C ARG A 38 -7.66 -3.88 5.14
N GLU A 39 -6.97 -4.49 6.09
CA GLU A 39 -7.37 -4.50 7.51
C GLU A 39 -7.38 -3.09 8.09
N PHE A 40 -6.34 -2.30 7.82
CA PHE A 40 -6.26 -0.89 8.22
C PHE A 40 -7.44 -0.07 7.67
N LYS A 41 -7.76 -0.24 6.38
CA LYS A 41 -8.92 0.43 5.74
C LYS A 41 -10.24 0.02 6.38
N GLN A 42 -10.39 -1.26 6.74
CA GLN A 42 -11.60 -1.77 7.39
C GLN A 42 -11.77 -1.19 8.80
N ALA A 43 -10.72 -1.24 9.63
CA ALA A 43 -10.73 -0.63 10.95
C ALA A 43 -11.02 0.87 10.90
N THR A 44 -10.42 1.60 9.95
CA THR A 44 -10.67 3.03 9.77
C THR A 44 -12.13 3.31 9.39
N LYS A 45 -12.72 2.45 8.56
CA LYS A 45 -14.13 2.57 8.17
C LYS A 45 -15.05 2.32 9.37
N GLU A 46 -14.81 1.28 10.16
CA GLU A 46 -15.60 0.97 11.35
C GLU A 46 -15.55 2.12 12.37
N LEU A 47 -14.38 2.72 12.58
CA LEU A 47 -14.22 3.90 13.44
C LEU A 47 -15.02 5.11 12.91
N THR A 48 -14.99 5.35 11.60
CA THR A 48 -15.75 6.44 10.97
C THR A 48 -17.25 6.22 11.12
N ASP A 49 -17.72 4.99 10.85
CA ASP A 49 -19.13 4.62 10.96
C ASP A 49 -19.61 4.73 12.42
N SER A 50 -18.81 4.32 13.41
CA SER A 50 -19.17 4.47 14.83
C SER A 50 -19.31 5.93 15.27
N VAL A 51 -18.41 6.81 14.79
CA VAL A 51 -18.47 8.25 15.12
C VAL A 51 -19.70 8.91 14.49
N GLN A 52 -20.15 8.44 13.32
CA GLN A 52 -21.36 8.98 12.66
C GLN A 52 -22.66 8.53 13.33
N LEU A 53 -22.72 7.29 13.86
CA LEU A 53 -23.92 6.76 14.53
C LEU A 53 -24.20 7.47 15.87
N ASP A 54 -23.14 7.93 16.54
CA ASP A 54 -23.25 8.64 17.82
C ASP A 54 -23.83 10.06 17.67
N GLU A 55 -23.72 10.68 16.49
CA GLU A 55 -24.30 12.01 16.20
C GLU A 55 -25.80 11.95 15.84
N GLU A 56 -26.28 10.85 15.23
CA GLU A 56 -27.67 10.71 14.78
C GLU A 56 -28.63 10.25 15.90
N THR A 57 -28.10 9.77 17.03
CA THR A 57 -28.90 9.25 18.17
C THR A 57 -29.23 10.31 19.23
N ASN A 58 -28.73 11.55 19.07
CA ASN A 58 -28.91 12.63 20.05
C ASN A 58 -29.91 13.73 19.61
N GLU A 59 -30.86 13.40 18.72
CA GLU A 59 -32.00 14.25 18.35
C GLU A 59 -33.34 13.67 18.82
#